data_AF-A0A7T8BBE1-F1
#
_entry.id   AF-A0A7T8BBE1-F1
#
_cell.length_a   1.000
_cell.length_b   1.000
_cell.length_c   1.000
_cell.angle_alpha   90.00
_cell.angle_beta   90.00
_cell.angle_gamma   90.00
#
_symmetry.space_group_name_H-M   'P 1'
#
loop_
_entity.id
_entity.type
_entity.pdbx_description
1 polymer ?
#
loop_
_entity_poly.entity_id
_entity_poly.type
_entity_poly.pdbx_seq_one_letter_code
_entity_poly.pdbx_strand_id
1 'polypeptide(L)'
;MKVLLDNLYPLHRDDSKTNVSVEIPLDRDYGCLEFLCSYTPKVLENEAEAKDLIEAGLERFIPPEYRERYGGWRDYLPVVNLITLSLDHDEIYVGCAHRHNPEQRHIVSADFSSPGFFRHSASAGVWRAVINVHAVVSDETVYHLTVNAYDKDEVPDDNL
;
A
#
# COMPACT_ATOMS: atom_id res chain seq x y z
N MET A 1 -10.84 -5.03 21.51
CA MET A 1 -10.53 -4.68 20.11
C MET A 1 -11.71 -3.94 19.52
N LYS A 2 -11.47 -2.83 18.81
CA LYS A 2 -12.48 -2.01 18.12
C LYS A 2 -12.10 -1.87 16.64
N VAL A 3 -13.00 -2.19 15.73
CA VAL A 3 -12.82 -1.90 14.30
C VAL A 3 -13.13 -0.41 14.08
N LEU A 4 -12.18 0.34 13.56
CA LEU A 4 -12.31 1.77 13.26
C LEU A 4 -12.68 2.02 11.80
N LEU A 5 -12.24 1.16 10.89
CA LEU A 5 -12.45 1.26 9.46
C LEU A 5 -12.44 -0.14 8.84
N ASP A 6 -13.30 -0.39 7.86
CA ASP A 6 -13.27 -1.59 7.03
C ASP A 6 -13.88 -1.29 5.65
N ASN A 7 -13.04 -0.91 4.68
CA ASN A 7 -13.48 -0.35 3.40
C ASN A 7 -12.73 -0.90 2.20
N LEU A 8 -13.43 -0.99 1.08
CA LEU A 8 -12.87 -1.30 -0.25
C LEU A 8 -12.73 -0.01 -1.08
N TYR A 9 -11.63 0.08 -1.80
CA TYR A 9 -11.26 1.20 -2.66
C TYR A 9 -10.96 0.65 -4.07
N PRO A 10 -11.92 0.73 -5.00
CA PRO A 10 -11.69 0.40 -6.40
C PRO A 10 -10.75 1.43 -7.02
N LEU A 11 -9.70 0.94 -7.68
CA LEU A 11 -8.69 1.74 -8.36
C LEU A 11 -8.57 1.28 -9.82
N HIS A 12 -8.37 2.24 -10.71
CA HIS A 12 -8.23 2.02 -12.15
C HIS A 12 -6.90 2.59 -12.63
N ARG A 13 -6.55 2.33 -13.90
CA ARG A 13 -5.28 2.77 -14.47
C ARG A 13 -5.02 4.27 -14.32
N ASP A 14 -6.07 5.09 -14.42
CA ASP A 14 -6.02 6.55 -14.29
C ASP A 14 -5.71 7.03 -12.86
N ASP A 15 -5.86 6.16 -11.85
CA ASP A 15 -5.47 6.44 -10.47
C ASP A 15 -3.96 6.25 -10.24
N SER A 16 -3.21 5.78 -11.24
CA SER A 16 -1.76 5.65 -11.14
C SER A 16 -1.09 6.99 -10.84
N LYS A 17 -0.16 6.97 -9.88
CA LYS A 17 0.58 8.13 -9.35
C LYS A 17 -0.29 9.13 -8.61
N THR A 18 -1.41 8.68 -8.05
CA THR A 18 -2.26 9.45 -7.15
C THR A 18 -2.20 8.91 -5.72
N ASN A 19 -2.83 9.61 -4.79
CA ASN A 19 -2.96 9.20 -3.40
C ASN A 19 -4.44 9.24 -3.00
N VAL A 20 -4.91 8.20 -2.31
CA VAL A 20 -6.23 8.19 -1.66
C VAL A 20 -6.02 8.36 -0.16
N SER A 21 -6.47 9.49 0.37
CA SER A 21 -6.36 9.82 1.80
C SER A 21 -7.62 9.41 2.55
N VAL A 22 -7.45 8.60 3.59
CA VAL A 22 -8.53 8.10 4.44
C VAL A 22 -8.31 8.59 5.86
N GLU A 23 -9.24 9.41 6.36
CA GLU A 23 -9.19 9.93 7.73
C GLU A 23 -9.89 8.99 8.71
N ILE A 24 -9.24 8.74 9.84
CA ILE A 24 -9.65 7.81 10.89
C ILE A 24 -9.59 8.60 12.21
N PRO A 25 -10.68 9.29 12.59
CA PRO A 25 -10.70 10.04 13.84
C PRO A 25 -10.73 9.10 15.04
N LEU A 26 -9.84 9.33 16.00
CA LEU A 26 -9.79 8.64 17.28
C LEU A 26 -10.28 9.58 18.39
N ASP A 27 -11.26 9.10 19.15
CA ASP A 27 -11.88 9.81 20.27
C ASP A 27 -11.10 9.69 21.59
N ARG A 28 -10.20 8.71 21.68
CA ARG A 28 -9.37 8.42 22.84
C ARG A 28 -8.09 7.72 22.42
N ASP A 29 -7.14 7.66 23.34
CA ASP A 29 -5.91 6.88 23.19
C ASP A 29 -6.18 5.37 23.26
N TYR A 30 -5.42 4.61 22.49
CA TYR A 30 -5.38 3.14 22.46
C TYR A 30 -3.96 2.63 22.78
N GLY A 31 -3.83 1.33 23.02
CA GLY A 31 -2.53 0.67 23.18
C GLY A 31 -1.78 0.57 21.86
N CYS A 32 -2.47 0.16 20.80
CA CYS A 32 -1.93 0.13 19.44
C CYS A 32 -3.02 0.22 18.37
N LEU A 33 -2.59 0.60 17.17
CA LEU A 33 -3.36 0.48 15.94
C LEU A 33 -2.78 -0.61 15.05
N GLU A 34 -3.67 -1.39 14.45
CA GLU A 34 -3.35 -2.38 13.43
C GLU A 34 -3.99 -1.97 12.10
N PHE A 35 -3.20 -2.00 11.04
CA PHE A 35 -3.62 -1.73 9.67
C PHE A 35 -3.45 -3.01 8.85
N LEU A 36 -4.57 -3.57 8.41
CA LEU A 36 -4.61 -4.72 7.51
C LEU A 36 -4.91 -4.21 6.11
N CYS A 37 -4.02 -4.52 5.19
CA CYS A 37 -4.05 -4.05 3.82
C CYS A 37 -4.02 -5.24 2.88
N SER A 38 -4.92 -5.27 1.90
CA SER A 38 -4.79 -6.19 0.78
C SER A 38 -5.14 -5.50 -0.52
N TYR A 39 -4.64 -5.97 -1.65
CA TYR A 39 -5.19 -5.58 -2.94
C TYR A 39 -5.10 -6.69 -3.97
N THR A 40 -6.07 -6.70 -4.88
CA THR A 40 -6.16 -7.70 -5.95
C THR A 40 -6.71 -7.07 -7.23
N PRO A 41 -6.21 -7.47 -8.43
CA PRO A 41 -5.11 -8.41 -8.64
C PRO A 41 -3.74 -7.78 -8.37
N LYS A 42 -2.73 -8.62 -8.08
CA LYS A 42 -1.33 -8.18 -7.98
C LYS A 42 -0.63 -8.17 -9.34
N VAL A 43 -0.93 -9.15 -10.17
CA VAL A 43 -0.28 -9.41 -11.47
C VAL A 43 -1.25 -9.07 -12.59
N LEU A 44 -0.74 -8.46 -13.66
CA LEU A 44 -1.46 -8.36 -14.92
C LEU A 44 -1.35 -9.69 -15.67
N GLU A 45 -2.42 -10.47 -15.66
CA GLU A 45 -2.47 -11.80 -16.29
C GLU A 45 -2.51 -11.75 -17.82
N ASN A 46 -2.97 -10.64 -18.41
CA ASN A 46 -3.00 -10.48 -19.87
C ASN A 46 -1.58 -10.28 -20.43
N GLU A 47 -0.96 -11.36 -20.89
CA GLU A 47 0.41 -11.35 -21.44
C GLU A 47 0.57 -10.40 -22.64
N ALA A 48 -0.46 -10.24 -23.49
CA ALA A 48 -0.40 -9.33 -24.63
C ALA A 48 -0.33 -7.87 -24.17
N GLU A 49 -1.14 -7.49 -23.18
CA GLU A 49 -1.06 -6.15 -22.58
C GLU A 49 0.23 -5.94 -21.79
N ALA A 50 0.68 -6.97 -21.06
CA ALA A 50 1.95 -6.92 -20.34
C ALA A 50 3.12 -6.67 -21.30
N LYS A 51 3.12 -7.37 -22.45
CA LYS A 51 4.09 -7.14 -23.53
C LYS A 51 4.04 -5.69 -24.01
N ASP A 52 2.86 -5.18 -24.37
CA ASP A 52 2.71 -3.82 -24.90
C ASP A 52 3.21 -2.76 -23.89
N LEU A 53 2.90 -2.94 -22.60
CA LEU A 53 3.38 -2.06 -21.53
C LEU A 53 4.90 -2.10 -21.37
N ILE A 54 5.50 -3.30 -21.43
CA ILE A 54 6.95 -3.46 -21.30
C ILE A 54 7.64 -2.86 -22.52
N GLU A 55 7.21 -3.18 -23.74
CA GLU A 55 7.80 -2.65 -24.97
C GLU A 55 7.70 -1.12 -25.02
N ALA A 56 6.56 -0.54 -24.65
CA ALA A 56 6.41 0.92 -24.52
C ALA A 56 7.35 1.51 -23.47
N GLY A 57 7.57 0.82 -22.34
CA GLY A 57 8.54 1.21 -21.32
C GLY A 57 9.98 1.17 -21.84
N LEU A 58 10.38 0.08 -22.49
CA LEU A 58 11.71 -0.07 -23.08
C LEU A 58 11.96 1.02 -24.14
N GLU A 59 10.99 1.27 -25.03
CA GLU A 59 11.12 2.31 -26.07
C GLU A 59 11.25 3.71 -25.46
N ARG A 60 10.47 4.00 -24.41
CA ARG A 60 10.45 5.33 -23.77
C ARG A 60 11.70 5.63 -22.95
N PHE A 61 12.22 4.63 -22.22
CA PHE A 61 13.24 4.87 -21.21
C PHE A 61 14.64 4.40 -21.61
N ILE A 62 14.77 3.59 -22.68
CA ILE A 62 16.07 3.10 -23.16
C ILE A 62 16.45 3.81 -24.47
N PRO A 63 17.51 4.63 -24.46
CA PRO A 63 18.04 5.22 -25.68
C PRO A 63 18.41 4.15 -26.73
N PRO A 64 18.22 4.42 -28.03
CA PRO A 64 18.46 3.44 -29.11
C PRO A 64 19.82 2.74 -29.03
N GLU A 65 20.88 3.47 -28.70
CA GLU A 65 22.25 2.99 -28.59
C GLU A 65 22.49 1.99 -27.45
N TYR A 66 21.57 1.89 -26.48
CA TYR A 66 21.66 0.94 -25.38
C TYR A 66 20.72 -0.26 -25.52
N ARG A 67 19.80 -0.28 -26.50
CA ARG A 67 18.76 -1.31 -26.62
C ARG A 67 19.30 -2.74 -26.69
N GLU A 68 20.42 -2.94 -27.39
CA GLU A 68 21.08 -4.26 -27.50
C GLU A 68 21.59 -4.82 -26.17
N ARG A 69 21.72 -3.98 -25.12
CA ARG A 69 22.14 -4.40 -23.77
C ARG A 69 20.99 -4.92 -22.91
N TYR A 70 19.75 -4.68 -23.32
CA TYR A 70 18.56 -5.07 -22.58
C TYR A 70 18.00 -6.36 -23.17
N GLY A 71 17.47 -7.19 -22.28
CA GLY A 71 16.81 -8.44 -22.65
C GLY A 71 15.51 -8.24 -23.43
N GLY A 72 14.90 -9.35 -23.84
CA GLY A 72 13.58 -9.31 -24.48
C GLY A 72 12.52 -8.90 -23.47
N TRP A 73 11.34 -8.47 -23.95
CA TRP A 73 10.25 -8.02 -23.07
C TRP A 73 9.86 -9.06 -21.99
N ARG A 74 10.02 -10.36 -22.28
CA ARG A 74 9.74 -11.44 -21.32
C ARG A 74 10.62 -11.41 -20.07
N ASP A 75 11.81 -10.82 -20.15
CA ASP A 75 12.74 -10.72 -19.01
C ASP A 75 12.24 -9.75 -17.92
N TYR A 76 11.17 -9.00 -18.21
CA TYR A 76 10.55 -8.03 -17.30
C TYR A 76 9.16 -8.46 -16.81
N LEU A 77 8.77 -9.72 -17.06
CA LEU A 77 7.57 -10.29 -16.47
C LEU A 77 7.81 -10.75 -15.02
N PRO A 78 6.76 -10.76 -14.16
CA PRO A 78 5.41 -10.23 -14.42
C PRO A 78 5.32 -8.71 -14.28
N VAL A 79 4.38 -8.09 -15.01
CA VAL A 79 3.96 -6.70 -14.75
C VAL A 79 2.96 -6.72 -13.60
N VAL A 80 3.16 -5.84 -12.61
CA VAL A 80 2.38 -5.87 -11.37
C VAL A 80 1.77 -4.52 -11.01
N ASN A 81 0.62 -4.56 -10.36
CA ASN A 81 0.08 -3.41 -9.62
C ASN A 81 0.97 -3.16 -8.39
N LEU A 82 1.25 -1.89 -8.09
CA LEU A 82 2.04 -1.48 -6.94
C LEU A 82 1.30 -0.38 -6.18
N ILE A 83 0.79 -0.75 -5.01
CA ILE A 83 0.07 0.13 -4.10
C ILE A 83 0.71 -0.04 -2.72
N THR A 84 0.99 1.06 -2.03
CA THR A 84 1.63 1.07 -0.71
C THR A 84 0.85 1.94 0.27
N LEU A 85 1.23 1.91 1.55
CA LEU A 85 0.55 2.63 2.62
C LEU A 85 1.51 3.52 3.40
N SER A 86 1.18 4.80 3.52
CA SER A 86 1.76 5.70 4.52
C SER A 86 0.75 6.14 5.55
N LEU A 87 1.25 6.60 6.71
CA LEU A 87 0.44 7.06 7.83
C LEU A 87 0.85 8.46 8.26
N ASP A 88 -0.13 9.29 8.57
CA ASP A 88 0.03 10.56 9.29
C ASP A 88 -0.85 10.56 10.55
N HIS A 89 -0.47 11.36 11.54
CA HIS A 89 -1.26 11.65 12.73
C HIS A 89 -1.20 13.15 13.02
N ASP A 90 -2.34 13.84 12.97
CA ASP A 90 -2.45 15.30 13.16
C ASP A 90 -1.39 16.08 12.35
N GLU A 91 -1.30 15.79 11.04
CA GLU A 91 -0.34 16.37 10.09
C GLU A 91 1.13 15.97 10.29
N ILE A 92 1.44 15.13 11.29
CA ILE A 92 2.78 14.58 11.51
C ILE A 92 2.90 13.26 10.75
N TYR A 93 3.91 13.19 9.88
CA TYR A 93 4.24 11.96 9.15
C TYR A 93 4.73 10.86 10.11
N VAL A 94 4.00 9.75 10.17
CA VAL A 94 4.29 8.59 11.04
C VAL A 94 5.18 7.57 10.32
N GLY A 95 5.12 7.50 9.00
CA GLY A 95 5.99 6.66 8.19
C GLY A 95 5.28 6.01 7.02
N CYS A 96 5.98 5.09 6.34
CA CYS A 96 5.46 4.39 5.19
C CYS A 96 6.06 2.99 5.03
N ALA A 97 5.22 2.04 4.62
CA ALA A 97 5.63 0.70 4.25
C ALA A 97 5.54 0.50 2.73
N HIS A 98 6.62 0.85 2.02
CA HIS A 98 6.79 0.60 0.58
C HIS A 98 7.08 -0.88 0.28
N ARG A 99 6.14 -1.77 0.60
CA ARG A 99 6.29 -3.22 0.35
C ARG A 99 5.54 -3.63 -0.91
N HIS A 100 6.12 -4.59 -1.63
CA HIS A 100 5.51 -5.13 -2.85
C HIS A 100 4.44 -6.18 -2.56
N ASN A 101 4.44 -6.81 -1.38
CA ASN A 101 3.45 -7.84 -1.03
C ASN A 101 2.05 -7.22 -1.04
N PRO A 102 1.08 -7.74 -1.83
CA PRO A 102 -0.28 -7.20 -1.84
C PRO A 102 -0.96 -7.30 -0.47
N GLU A 103 -0.65 -8.34 0.31
CA GLU A 103 -1.20 -8.54 1.65
C GLU A 103 -0.20 -8.09 2.71
N GLN A 104 -0.62 -7.14 3.56
CA GLN A 104 0.25 -6.55 4.56
C GLN A 104 -0.49 -6.32 5.86
N ARG A 105 0.23 -6.53 6.94
CA ARG A 105 -0.18 -6.20 8.30
C ARG A 105 0.84 -5.25 8.91
N HIS A 106 0.37 -4.16 9.48
CA HIS A 106 1.21 -3.18 10.16
C HIS A 106 0.64 -2.84 11.53
N ILE A 107 1.51 -2.77 12.52
CA ILE A 107 1.18 -2.34 13.88
C ILE A 107 1.91 -1.02 14.14
N VAL A 108 1.23 -0.08 14.81
CA VAL A 108 1.81 1.17 15.29
C VAL A 108 1.44 1.37 16.76
N SER A 109 2.46 1.50 17.60
CA SER A 109 2.34 1.77 19.02
C SER A 109 3.57 2.54 19.56
N ALA A 110 3.50 2.95 20.83
CA ALA A 110 4.60 3.62 21.50
C ALA A 110 5.85 2.73 21.63
N ASP A 111 5.66 1.43 21.86
CA ASP A 111 6.74 0.48 22.13
C ASP A 111 7.22 -0.24 20.85
N PHE A 112 6.34 -0.39 19.86
CA PHE A 112 6.61 -1.09 18.62
C PHE A 112 5.86 -0.47 17.45
N SER A 113 6.57 -0.32 16.33
CA SER A 113 5.94 -0.09 15.03
C SER A 113 6.55 -1.01 13.99
N SER A 114 5.74 -1.49 13.06
CA SER A 114 6.20 -2.29 11.93
C SER A 114 7.26 -1.55 11.11
N PRO A 115 8.23 -2.26 10.49
CA PRO A 115 9.31 -1.62 9.73
C PRO A 115 8.80 -0.66 8.65
N GLY A 116 9.31 0.57 8.64
CA GLY A 116 8.86 1.66 7.76
C GLY A 116 8.04 2.73 8.50
N PHE A 117 7.54 2.42 9.69
CA PHE A 117 6.89 3.37 10.58
C PHE A 117 7.78 3.72 11.78
N PHE A 118 7.74 4.98 12.20
CA PHE A 118 8.31 5.38 13.48
C PHE A 118 7.44 4.85 14.62
N ARG A 119 8.06 4.62 15.78
CA ARG A 119 7.30 4.36 17.01
C ARG A 119 6.45 5.58 17.30
N HIS A 120 5.15 5.37 17.44
CA HIS A 120 4.18 6.44 17.57
C HIS A 120 3.02 5.95 18.42
N SER A 121 2.70 6.68 19.49
CA SER A 121 1.58 6.34 20.36
C SER A 121 0.28 6.33 19.56
N ALA A 122 -0.58 5.34 19.79
CA ALA A 122 -1.93 5.28 19.24
C ALA A 122 -2.85 6.31 19.94
N SER A 123 -2.50 7.59 19.84
CA SER A 123 -3.16 8.69 20.53
C SER A 123 -4.45 9.13 19.83
N ALA A 124 -5.35 9.75 20.60
CA ALA A 124 -6.49 10.49 20.08
C ALA A 124 -6.03 11.60 19.13
N GLY A 125 -6.86 11.91 18.14
CA GLY A 125 -6.51 12.80 17.04
C GLY A 125 -7.01 12.27 15.70
N VAL A 126 -6.58 12.88 14.61
CA VAL A 126 -6.92 12.45 13.25
C VAL A 126 -5.75 11.66 12.69
N TRP A 127 -5.95 10.35 12.59
CA TRP A 127 -5.06 9.50 11.81
C TRP A 127 -5.43 9.58 10.34
N ARG A 128 -4.43 9.55 9.46
CA ARG A 128 -4.63 9.49 8.02
C ARG A 128 -3.88 8.30 7.45
N ALA A 129 -4.62 7.37 6.88
CA ALA A 129 -4.07 6.32 6.04
C ALA A 129 -4.04 6.81 4.59
N VAL A 130 -2.85 6.90 4.01
CA VAL A 130 -2.68 7.33 2.62
C VAL A 130 -2.32 6.11 1.78
N ILE A 131 -3.25 5.71 0.91
CA ILE A 131 -3.06 4.66 -0.08
C ILE A 131 -2.29 5.29 -1.24
N ASN A 132 -1.01 4.96 -1.36
CA ASN A 132 -0.12 5.47 -2.40
C ASN A 132 -0.20 4.57 -3.64
N VAL A 133 -0.89 5.05 -4.66
CA VAL A 133 -1.16 4.28 -5.89
C VAL A 133 -0.01 4.52 -6.86
N HIS A 134 1.09 3.75 -6.76
CA HIS A 134 2.23 3.96 -7.65
C HIS A 134 1.92 3.57 -9.10
N ALA A 135 1.28 2.42 -9.28
CA ALA A 135 0.88 1.91 -10.57
C ALA A 135 -0.31 0.94 -10.46
N VAL A 136 -1.34 1.20 -11.26
CA VAL A 136 -2.42 0.26 -11.58
C VAL A 136 -2.33 -0.02 -13.07
N VAL A 137 -1.96 -1.26 -13.40
CA VAL A 137 -1.78 -1.77 -14.76
C VAL A 137 -2.96 -2.65 -15.21
N SER A 138 -3.72 -3.19 -14.26
CA SER A 138 -4.97 -3.92 -14.52
C SER A 138 -6.13 -2.94 -14.78
N ASP A 139 -7.20 -3.41 -15.40
CA ASP A 139 -8.40 -2.59 -15.63
C ASP A 139 -9.01 -2.08 -14.33
N GLU A 140 -9.08 -2.96 -13.34
CA GLU A 140 -9.51 -2.65 -11.99
C GLU A 140 -8.57 -3.35 -11.00
N THR A 141 -8.28 -2.68 -9.88
CA THR A 141 -7.62 -3.24 -8.70
C THR A 141 -8.36 -2.76 -7.48
N VAL A 142 -8.81 -3.68 -6.63
CA VAL A 142 -9.53 -3.34 -5.40
C VAL A 142 -8.53 -3.37 -4.25
N TYR A 143 -8.36 -2.25 -3.57
CA TYR A 143 -7.59 -2.15 -2.33
C TYR A 143 -8.54 -2.25 -1.12
N HIS A 144 -8.21 -3.10 -0.16
CA HIS A 144 -8.96 -3.28 1.07
C HIS A 144 -8.13 -2.77 2.25
N LEU A 145 -8.73 -1.90 3.06
CA LEU A 145 -8.12 -1.38 4.28
C LEU A 145 -9.04 -1.64 5.47
N THR A 146 -8.53 -2.39 6.43
CA THR A 146 -9.13 -2.52 7.76
C THR A 146 -8.21 -1.89 8.79
N VAL A 147 -8.78 -1.12 9.72
CA VAL A 147 -8.03 -0.51 10.83
C VAL A 147 -8.67 -0.92 12.14
N ASN A 148 -7.88 -1.57 12.99
CA ASN A 148 -8.28 -2.05 14.30
C ASN A 148 -7.54 -1.27 15.40
N ALA A 149 -8.24 -0.97 16.49
CA ALA A 149 -7.66 -0.40 17.69
C ALA A 149 -7.76 -1.38 18.85
N TYR A 150 -6.69 -1.46 19.63
CA TYR A 150 -6.58 -2.35 20.78
C TYR A 150 -6.37 -1.51 22.04
N ASP A 151 -7.11 -1.81 23.11
CA ASP A 151 -6.88 -1.16 24.40
C ASP A 151 -5.49 -1.55 24.96
N LYS A 152 -4.96 -0.82 25.95
CA LYS A 152 -3.58 -1.02 26.46
C LYS A 152 -3.30 -2.43 26.98
N ASP A 153 -4.33 -3.13 27.42
CA ASP A 153 -4.24 -4.49 27.96
C ASP A 153 -4.49 -5.57 26.89
N GLU A 154 -4.76 -5.17 25.65
CA GLU A 154 -5.00 -6.05 24.52
C GLU A 154 -3.81 -6.05 23.57
N VAL A 155 -3.48 -7.22 23.03
CA VAL A 155 -2.44 -7.38 22.01
C VAL A 155 -3.10 -7.89 20.73
N PRO A 156 -2.75 -7.35 19.55
CA PRO A 156 -3.17 -7.91 18.28
C PRO A 156 -2.80 -9.39 18.19
N ASP A 157 -3.70 -10.22 17.68
CA ASP A 157 -3.46 -11.67 17.57
C ASP A 157 -2.24 -11.92 16.66
N ASP A 158 -1.36 -12.84 17.06
CA ASP A 158 -0.10 -13.14 16.35
C ASP A 158 -0.26 -14.23 15.28
N ASN A 159 -1.48 -14.74 15.09
CA ASN A 159 -1.76 -15.82 14.15
C ASN A 159 -1.79 -15.28 12.71
N LEU A 160 -0.67 -15.48 12.00
CA LEU A 160 -0.58 -15.56 10.53
C LEU A 160 -0.60 -17.03 10.10
#